data_AF-A0A835RG08-F1
#
_entry.id   AF-A0A835RG08-F1
#
_cell.length_a   1.000
_cell.length_b   1.000
_cell.length_c   1.000
_cell.angle_alpha   90.00
_cell.angle_beta   90.00
_cell.angle_gamma   90.00
#
_symmetry.space_group_name_H-M   'P 1'
#
loop_
_entity.id
_entity.type
_entity.pdbx_description
1 polymer ?
#
loop_
_entity_poly.entity_id
_entity_poly.type
_entity_poly.pdbx_seq_one_letter_code
_entity_poly.pdbx_strand_id
1 'polypeptide(L)'
;MYFLGGGLCSFTAASAPYHNYFNSLASKGDVIAVSVDYRLAPKHPLPAAYGDSWEALLWLTSGCRGLDRHLEESGDFGRVFLSETAPGQT
;
A
#
# COMPACT_ATOMS: atom_id res chain seq x y z
N MET A 1 1.79 -7.27 -5.54
CA MET A 1 2.82 -6.27 -5.23
C MET A 1 2.23 -5.24 -4.27
N TYR A 2 2.90 -4.94 -3.17
CA TYR A 2 2.38 -4.09 -2.11
C TYR A 2 3.14 -2.76 -2.06
N PHE A 3 2.42 -1.66 -2.04
CA PHE A 3 2.98 -0.31 -2.09
C PHE A 3 2.63 0.48 -0.85
N LEU A 4 3.66 1.06 -0.25
CA LEU A 4 3.53 2.10 0.76
C LEU A 4 3.80 3.43 0.03
N GLY A 5 2.79 4.30 -0.01
CA GLY A 5 2.84 5.59 -0.71
C GLY A 5 2.74 6.75 0.26
N GLY A 6 3.51 7.83 0.07
CA GLY A 6 3.31 9.11 0.79
C GLY A 6 4.43 9.56 1.76
N GLY A 7 5.53 8.81 1.88
CA GLY A 7 6.66 9.29 2.69
C GLY A 7 6.33 9.60 4.16
N LEU A 8 5.36 8.88 4.76
CA LEU A 8 5.00 8.93 6.18
C LEU A 8 4.30 10.21 6.67
N CYS A 9 4.31 11.29 5.88
CA CYS A 9 3.81 12.60 6.29
C CYS A 9 2.97 13.33 5.22
N SER A 10 2.93 12.85 3.98
CA SER A 10 2.27 13.53 2.87
C SER A 10 1.48 12.55 2.01
N PHE A 11 0.37 12.99 1.42
CA PHE A 11 -0.45 12.16 0.51
C PHE A 11 -1.14 10.95 1.17
N THR A 12 -2.16 10.45 0.48
CA THR A 12 -3.01 9.31 0.88
C THR A 12 -3.05 8.28 -0.23
N ALA A 13 -3.57 7.08 0.03
CA ALA A 13 -3.76 6.06 -1.00
C ALA A 13 -4.61 6.54 -2.20
N ALA A 14 -5.50 7.52 -1.97
CA ALA A 14 -6.35 8.13 -2.98
C ALA A 14 -5.70 9.29 -3.76
N SER A 15 -4.46 9.68 -3.44
CA SER A 15 -3.81 10.80 -4.09
C SER A 15 -3.52 10.49 -5.56
N ALA A 16 -4.13 11.27 -6.47
CA ALA A 16 -4.11 11.05 -7.92
C ALA A 16 -2.72 10.69 -8.52
N PRO A 17 -1.61 11.38 -8.19
CA PRO A 17 -0.31 11.00 -8.76
C PRO A 17 0.14 9.59 -8.35
N TYR A 18 -0.09 9.20 -7.10
CA TYR A 18 0.24 7.87 -6.60
C TYR A 18 -0.71 6.81 -7.12
N HIS A 19 -2.01 7.09 -7.12
CA HIS A 19 -3.03 6.20 -7.66
C HIS A 19 -2.79 5.87 -9.15
N ASN A 20 -2.52 6.88 -9.97
CA ASN A 20 -2.24 6.70 -11.39
C ASN A 20 -0.93 5.94 -11.64
N TYR A 21 0.12 6.25 -10.85
CA TYR A 21 1.40 5.55 -10.94
C TYR A 21 1.25 4.07 -10.60
N PHE A 22 0.59 3.73 -9.49
CA PHE A 22 0.38 2.34 -9.09
C PHE A 22 -0.52 1.58 -10.06
N ASN A 23 -1.56 2.21 -10.61
CA ASN A 23 -2.39 1.58 -11.65
C ASN A 23 -1.57 1.26 -12.91
N SER A 24 -0.71 2.17 -13.37
CA SER A 24 0.16 1.91 -14.52
C SER A 24 1.19 0.82 -14.23
N LEU A 25 1.69 0.74 -13.01
CA LEU A 25 2.69 -0.27 -12.63
C LEU A 25 2.03 -1.64 -12.48
N ALA A 26 0.86 -1.70 -11.85
CA ALA A 26 0.03 -2.90 -11.76
C ALA A 26 -0.31 -3.48 -13.13
N SER A 27 -0.76 -2.62 -14.06
CA SER A 27 -1.13 -3.04 -15.41
C SER A 27 0.06 -3.54 -16.24
N LYS A 28 1.27 -2.98 -16.03
CA LYS A 28 2.48 -3.37 -16.76
C LYS A 28 3.15 -4.61 -16.18
N GLY A 29 3.07 -4.78 -14.87
CA GLY A 29 3.68 -5.90 -14.15
C GLY A 29 2.81 -7.13 -14.05
N ASP A 30 1.53 -7.04 -14.44
CA ASP A 30 0.50 -8.06 -14.20
C ASP A 30 0.45 -8.45 -12.71
N VAL A 31 0.37 -7.42 -11.86
CA VAL A 31 0.35 -7.56 -10.40
C VAL A 31 -0.82 -6.83 -9.79
N ILE A 32 -1.37 -7.39 -8.72
CA ILE A 32 -2.31 -6.68 -7.84
C ILE A 32 -1.52 -5.66 -7.02
N ALA A 33 -1.95 -4.40 -7.02
CA ALA A 33 -1.39 -3.34 -6.18
C ALA A 33 -2.29 -3.06 -4.98
N VAL A 34 -1.70 -3.06 -3.78
CA VAL A 34 -2.40 -2.67 -2.55
C VAL A 34 -1.68 -1.47 -1.97
N SER A 35 -2.39 -0.35 -1.83
CA SER A 35 -1.91 0.90 -1.25
C SER A 35 -2.54 1.11 0.11
N VAL A 36 -1.73 1.34 1.14
CA VAL A 36 -2.22 1.48 2.52
C VAL A 36 -2.39 2.93 2.89
N ASP A 37 -3.57 3.25 3.43
CA ASP A 37 -3.87 4.59 3.96
C ASP A 37 -3.48 4.65 5.44
N TYR A 38 -2.18 4.72 5.69
CA TYR A 38 -1.63 4.78 7.04
C TYR A 38 -1.78 6.18 7.66
N ARG A 39 -1.73 6.25 8.99
CA ARG A 39 -1.81 7.50 9.74
C ARG A 39 -0.59 8.39 9.47
N LEU A 40 -0.84 9.65 9.12
CA LEU A 40 0.18 10.63 8.74
C LEU A 40 0.69 11.47 9.93
N ALA A 41 2.00 11.76 9.93
CA ALA A 41 2.60 12.79 10.77
C ALA A 41 2.18 14.21 10.31
N PRO A 42 2.12 15.23 11.20
CA PRO A 42 2.45 15.18 12.63
C PRO A 42 1.27 14.73 13.53
N LYS A 43 0.05 14.58 12.98
CA LYS A 43 -1.13 14.18 13.76
C LYS A 43 -0.94 12.82 14.44
N HIS A 44 -0.23 11.92 13.78
CA HIS A 44 0.22 10.64 14.32
C HIS A 44 1.73 10.51 14.09
N PRO A 45 2.56 10.89 15.07
CA PRO A 45 4.01 10.76 14.96
C PRO A 45 4.45 9.32 14.74
N LEU A 46 5.67 9.14 14.23
CA LEU A 46 6.29 7.82 14.18
C LEU A 46 6.34 7.20 15.60
N PRO A 47 6.10 5.88 15.73
CA PRO A 47 6.07 4.88 14.66
C PRO A 47 4.67 4.54 14.11
N ALA A 48 3.65 5.41 14.25
CA ALA A 48 2.26 5.07 13.87
C ALA A 48 2.12 4.55 12.42
N ALA A 49 2.75 5.23 11.46
CA ALA A 49 2.75 4.82 10.06
C ALA A 49 3.38 3.43 9.83
N TYR A 50 4.43 3.09 10.59
CA TYR A 50 5.05 1.77 10.53
C TYR A 50 4.16 0.68 11.12
N GLY A 51 3.44 1.00 12.20
CA GLY A 51 2.45 0.10 12.79
C GLY A 51 1.33 -0.22 11.79
N ASP A 52 0.75 0.79 11.15
CA ASP A 52 -0.32 0.60 10.16
C ASP A 52 0.17 -0.21 8.95
N SER A 53 1.39 0.08 8.48
CA SER A 53 2.02 -0.66 7.38
C SER A 53 2.29 -2.12 7.72
N TRP A 54 2.63 -2.40 8.98
CA TRP A 54 2.86 -3.75 9.48
C TRP A 54 1.57 -4.54 9.63
N GLU A 55 0.53 -3.94 10.21
CA GLU A 55 -0.79 -4.56 10.33
C GLU A 55 -1.38 -4.90 8.96
N ALA A 56 -1.22 -4.02 7.97
CA ALA A 56 -1.67 -4.29 6.61
C ALA A 56 -0.88 -5.43 5.94
N LEU A 57 0.43 -5.57 6.20
CA LEU A 57 1.22 -6.71 5.73
C LEU A 57 0.77 -8.02 6.39
N LEU A 58 0.48 -8.02 7.69
CA LEU A 58 -0.06 -9.17 8.39
C LEU A 58 -1.43 -9.58 7.83
N TRP A 59 -2.30 -8.60 7.57
CA TRP A 59 -3.59 -8.85 6.92
C TRP A 59 -3.41 -9.50 5.54
N LEU A 60 -2.50 -9.00 4.70
CA LEU A 60 -2.21 -9.58 3.39
C LEU A 60 -1.70 -11.03 3.50
N THR A 61 -0.70 -11.27 4.35
CA THR A 61 -0.09 -12.60 4.52
C THR A 61 -1.02 -13.61 5.19
N SER A 62 -2.06 -13.15 5.89
CA SER A 62 -3.13 -13.99 6.43
C SER A 62 -4.19 -14.40 5.40
N GLY A 63 -4.05 -13.97 4.14
CA GLY A 63 -4.96 -14.29 3.04
C GLY A 63 -6.06 -13.25 2.81
N CYS A 64 -5.84 -11.99 3.19
CA CYS A 64 -6.71 -10.84 2.85
C CYS A 64 -8.18 -10.95 3.25
N ARG A 65 -8.49 -11.74 4.27
CA ARG A 65 -9.87 -12.11 4.58
C ARG A 65 -10.76 -10.90 4.91
N GLY A 66 -11.94 -10.87 4.29
CA GLY A 66 -13.07 -10.03 4.70
C GLY A 66 -13.04 -8.57 4.22
N LEU A 67 -12.02 -8.15 3.48
CA LEU A 67 -11.95 -6.79 2.93
C LEU A 67 -12.08 -6.74 1.40
N ASP A 68 -11.56 -7.74 0.69
CA ASP A 68 -11.62 -7.76 -0.77
C ASP A 68 -11.61 -9.19 -1.32
N ARG A 69 -12.77 -9.60 -1.87
CA ARG A 69 -12.97 -10.94 -2.45
C ARG A 69 -12.11 -11.20 -3.69
N HIS A 70 -11.82 -10.17 -4.48
CA HIS A 70 -11.00 -10.31 -5.67
C HIS A 70 -9.54 -10.60 -5.30
N LEU A 71 -9.03 -9.95 -4.26
CA LEU A 71 -7.73 -10.25 -3.65
C LEU A 71 -7.68 -11.67 -3.07
N GLU A 72 -8.72 -12.11 -2.37
CA GLU A 72 -8.81 -13.48 -1.85
C GLU A 72 -8.77 -14.53 -2.97
N GLU A 73 -9.46 -14.28 -4.10
CA GLU A 73 -9.57 -15.23 -5.21
C GLU A 73 -8.36 -15.19 -6.16
N SER A 74 -7.71 -14.03 -6.32
CA SER A 74 -6.71 -13.79 -7.36
C SER A 74 -5.29 -13.52 -6.83
N GLY A 75 -5.13 -13.34 -5.51
CA GLY A 75 -3.86 -12.99 -4.89
C GLY A 75 -2.90 -14.17 -4.73
N ASP A 76 -1.67 -14.03 -5.23
CA ASP A 76 -0.56 -14.93 -4.88
C ASP A 76 0.17 -14.42 -3.62
N PHE A 77 -0.27 -14.92 -2.46
CA PHE A 77 0.30 -14.56 -1.16
C PHE A 77 1.69 -15.17 -0.91
N GLY A 78 2.18 -16.07 -1.76
CA GLY A 78 3.56 -16.55 -1.75
C GLY A 78 4.54 -15.56 -2.37
N ARG A 79 4.06 -14.52 -3.07
CA ARG A 79 4.87 -13.54 -3.79
C ARG A 79 4.49 -12.10 -3.43
N VAL A 80 4.87 -11.70 -2.22
CA VAL A 80 4.68 -10.33 -1.72
C VAL A 80 5.97 -9.52 -1.90
N PHE A 81 5.86 -8.35 -2.53
CA PHE A 81 6.95 -7.40 -2.73
C PHE A 81 6.57 -6.08 -2.06
N LEU A 82 7.52 -5.45 -1.34
CA LEU A 82 7.34 -4.15 -0.69
C LEU A 82 8.01 -3.06 -1.52
N SER A 83 7.31 -1.95 -1.74
CA SER A 83 7.89 -0.77 -2.38
C SER A 83 7.41 0.50 -1.69
N GLU A 84 8.37 1.35 -1.32
CA GLU A 84 8.15 2.70 -0.83
C GLU A 84 8.32 3.69 -1.98
N THR A 85 7.44 4.68 -2.06
CA THR A 85 7.64 5.85 -2.92
C THR A 85 8.01 7.05 -2.07
N ALA A 86 9.15 7.66 -2.37
CA ALA A 86 9.57 8.90 -1.72
C ALA A 86 8.47 9.98 -1.93
N PRO A 87 8.32 10.94 -1.00
CA PRO A 87 7.48 12.09 -1.25
C PRO A 87 8.04 12.78 -2.50
N GLY A 88 7.21 12.89 -3.54
CA GLY A 88 7.59 13.58 -4.76
C GLY A 88 7.98 15.01 -4.39
N GLN A 89 9.20 15.42 -4.72
CA GLN A 89 9.53 16.84 -4.65
C GLN A 89 8.65 17.56 -5.69
N THR A 90 7.73 18.37 -5.19
CA THR A 90 6.97 19.36 -5.97
C THR A 90 7.89 20.44 -6.49
#